data_AF-A0A938TZV8-F1
#
_entry.id   AF-A0A938TZV8-F1
#
_cell.length_a   1.000
_cell.length_b   1.000
_cell.length_c   1.000
_cell.angle_alpha   90.00
_cell.angle_beta   90.00
_cell.angle_gamma   90.00
#
_symmetry.space_group_name_H-M   'P 1'
#
loop_
_entity.id
_entity.type
_entity.pdbx_description
1 polymer ?
#
loop_
_entity_poly.entity_id
_entity_poly.type
_entity_poly.pdbx_seq_one_letter_code
_entity_poly.pdbx_strand_id
1 'polypeptide(L)'
;MKLRPAALFSLVALIFFCVFVYNAQEWRLQARLYPWAIGIPMLILAVIQFVMDLKGVKAKEAADAPMDFQFSGQKELPPDVVRKRTITMFAWMFGFFAMIYFLGYVIAIPLMIFTYLKFQSNENWVLSTTLTVVAFIFFYSLFVKLLNLPFPDGMIQTWLGIGA
;
A
#
# COMPACT_ATOMS: atom_id res chain seq x y z
N MET A 1 -24.51 -32.23 6.14
CA MET A 1 -24.25 -30.79 5.89
C MET A 1 -23.97 -30.60 4.40
N LYS A 2 -24.81 -29.86 3.65
CA LYS A 2 -24.49 -29.50 2.26
C LYS A 2 -23.43 -28.40 2.30
N LEU A 3 -22.18 -28.74 2.00
CA LEU A 3 -21.08 -27.76 1.90
C LEU A 3 -21.43 -26.75 0.81
N ARG A 4 -21.59 -25.49 1.18
CA ARG A 4 -21.81 -24.40 0.23
C ARG A 4 -20.47 -24.09 -0.46
N PRO A 5 -20.44 -23.89 -1.79
CA PRO A 5 -19.19 -23.55 -2.51
C PRO A 5 -18.45 -22.34 -1.91
N ALA A 6 -19.18 -21.36 -1.39
CA ALA A 6 -18.62 -20.20 -0.67
C ALA A 6 -17.81 -20.59 0.56
N ALA A 7 -18.31 -21.53 1.37
CA ALA A 7 -17.60 -22.01 2.57
C ALA A 7 -16.33 -22.80 2.23
N LEU A 8 -16.30 -23.48 1.07
CA LEU A 8 -15.10 -24.15 0.58
C LEU A 8 -14.05 -23.13 0.15
N PHE A 9 -14.45 -22.08 -0.57
CA PHE A 9 -13.55 -21.00 -0.97
C PHE A 9 -12.97 -20.25 0.22
N SER A 10 -13.80 -19.86 1.20
CA SER A 10 -13.32 -19.19 2.41
C SER A 10 -12.44 -20.09 3.29
N LEU A 11 -12.69 -21.40 3.31
CA LEU A 11 -11.79 -22.37 3.95
C LEU A 11 -10.41 -22.40 3.28
N VAL A 12 -10.36 -22.46 1.95
CA VAL A 12 -9.08 -22.45 1.20
C VAL A 12 -8.33 -21.14 1.44
N ALA A 13 -9.03 -20.00 1.39
CA ALA A 13 -8.45 -18.70 1.68
C ALA A 13 -7.91 -18.63 3.12
N LEU A 14 -8.66 -19.14 4.09
CA LEU A 14 -8.23 -19.21 5.50
C LEU A 14 -6.95 -20.06 5.65
N ILE A 15 -6.91 -21.24 5.02
CA ILE A 15 -5.72 -22.10 5.02
C ILE A 15 -4.53 -21.36 4.40
N PHE A 16 -4.73 -20.70 3.26
CA PHE A 16 -3.69 -19.90 2.61
C PHE A 16 -3.12 -18.83 3.55
N PHE A 17 -3.96 -18.04 4.21
CA PHE A 17 -3.49 -17.01 5.13
C PHE A 17 -2.81 -17.59 6.37
N CYS A 18 -3.27 -18.72 6.89
CA CYS A 18 -2.64 -19.41 8.00
C CYS A 18 -1.22 -19.86 7.62
N VAL A 19 -1.07 -20.51 6.47
CA VAL A 19 0.23 -20.94 5.94
C VAL A 19 1.13 -19.72 5.67
N PHE A 20 0.59 -18.65 5.09
CA PHE A 20 1.33 -17.43 4.79
C PHE A 20 1.90 -16.76 6.06
N VAL A 21 1.09 -16.58 7.11
CA VAL A 21 1.53 -15.98 8.37
C VAL A 21 2.48 -16.92 9.15
N TYR A 22 2.24 -18.22 9.09
CA TYR A 22 3.11 -19.23 9.71
C TYR A 22 4.51 -19.24 9.08
N ASN A 23 4.61 -19.27 7.75
CA ASN A 23 5.92 -19.25 7.07
C ASN A 23 6.71 -17.96 7.35
N ALA A 24 6.01 -16.84 7.54
CA ALA A 24 6.66 -15.58 7.88
C ALA A 24 7.33 -15.59 9.27
N GLN A 25 6.98 -16.53 10.16
CA GLN A 25 7.56 -16.63 11.51
C GLN A 25 9.05 -16.99 11.52
N GLU A 26 9.61 -17.54 10.45
CA GLU A 26 11.04 -17.85 10.38
C GLU A 26 11.86 -16.69 9.81
N TRP A 27 11.19 -15.71 9.21
CA TRP A 27 11.87 -14.61 8.53
C TRP A 27 12.47 -13.63 9.56
N ARG A 28 13.57 -12.96 9.17
CA ARG A 28 14.12 -11.84 9.95
C ARG A 28 13.02 -10.82 10.22
N LEU A 29 13.06 -10.14 11.36
CA LEU A 29 12.02 -9.21 11.83
C LEU A 29 11.52 -8.27 10.72
N GLN A 30 12.46 -7.71 9.96
CA GLN A 30 12.23 -6.84 8.80
C GLN A 30 11.33 -7.45 7.73
N ALA A 31 11.58 -8.72 7.37
CA ALA A 31 10.81 -9.44 6.37
C ALA A 31 9.51 -9.99 6.95
N ARG A 32 9.45 -10.30 8.25
CA ARG A 32 8.26 -10.82 8.94
C ARG A 32 7.15 -9.79 9.14
N LEU A 33 7.53 -8.52 9.32
CA LEU A 33 6.56 -7.46 9.61
C LEU A 33 5.54 -7.24 8.49
N TYR A 34 5.95 -7.36 7.23
CA TYR A 34 5.05 -7.13 6.11
C TYR A 34 3.97 -8.22 6.00
N PRO A 35 4.30 -9.53 6.01
CA PRO A 35 3.31 -10.59 6.13
C PRO A 35 2.48 -10.54 7.41
N TRP A 36 3.02 -10.12 8.55
CA TRP A 36 2.25 -10.04 9.79
C TRP A 36 1.28 -8.86 9.80
N ALA A 37 1.72 -7.68 9.40
CA ALA A 37 0.89 -6.47 9.37
C ALA A 37 -0.31 -6.62 8.42
N ILE A 38 -0.14 -7.34 7.31
CA ILE A 38 -1.22 -7.59 6.34
C ILE A 38 -1.95 -8.90 6.65
N GLY A 39 -1.21 -9.97 6.94
CA GLY A 39 -1.73 -11.31 7.10
C GLY A 39 -2.54 -11.50 8.38
N ILE A 40 -2.22 -10.82 9.49
CA ILE A 40 -3.01 -10.93 10.72
C ILE A 40 -4.41 -10.31 10.55
N PRO A 41 -4.57 -9.06 10.06
CA PRO A 41 -5.90 -8.54 9.73
C PRO A 41 -6.66 -9.40 8.73
N MET A 42 -5.98 -9.89 7.68
CA MET A 42 -6.59 -10.77 6.68
C MET A 42 -7.03 -12.11 7.25
N LEU A 43 -6.27 -12.69 8.17
CA LEU A 43 -6.66 -13.89 8.92
C LEU A 43 -7.93 -13.65 9.72
N ILE A 44 -8.00 -12.53 10.46
CA ILE A 44 -9.19 -12.16 11.24
C ILE A 44 -10.41 -12.07 10.32
N LEU A 45 -10.29 -11.35 9.21
CA LEU A 45 -11.37 -11.22 8.23
C LEU A 45 -11.74 -12.56 7.58
N ALA A 46 -10.77 -13.42 7.25
CA ALA A 46 -11.01 -14.73 6.68
C ALA A 46 -11.76 -15.66 7.66
N VAL A 47 -11.43 -15.61 8.96
CA VAL A 47 -12.17 -16.31 10.01
C VAL A 47 -13.60 -15.80 10.10
N ILE A 48 -13.80 -14.48 10.11
CA ILE A 48 -15.14 -13.87 10.14
C ILE A 48 -15.94 -14.31 8.91
N GLN A 49 -15.35 -14.25 7.71
CA GLN A 49 -15.97 -14.67 6.45
C GLN A 49 -16.36 -16.15 6.48
N PHE A 50 -15.47 -17.03 6.92
CA PHE A 50 -15.76 -18.46 7.03
C PHE A 50 -16.91 -18.74 8.01
N VAL A 51 -16.96 -18.06 9.15
CA VAL A 51 -18.08 -18.18 10.11
C VAL A 51 -19.40 -17.67 9.52
N MET A 52 -19.38 -16.57 8.76
CA MET A 52 -20.57 -16.05 8.08
C MET A 52 -21.09 -17.01 7.00
N ASP A 53 -20.18 -17.60 6.21
CA ASP A 53 -20.51 -18.56 5.15
C ASP A 53 -21.11 -19.85 5.74
N LEU A 54 -20.60 -20.34 6.88
CA LEU A 54 -21.14 -21.48 7.61
C LEU A 54 -22.54 -21.21 8.17
N LYS A 55 -22.76 -20.00 8.73
CA LYS A 55 -24.08 -19.54 9.19
C LYS A 55 -25.04 -19.26 8.03
N GLY A 56 -24.54 -19.32 6.80
CA GLY A 56 -25.31 -19.13 5.60
C GLY A 56 -25.84 -17.72 5.42
N VAL A 57 -25.21 -16.75 6.09
CA VAL A 57 -25.45 -15.33 5.90
C VAL A 57 -25.06 -15.03 4.46
N LYS A 58 -26.06 -14.73 3.61
CA LYS A 58 -25.75 -14.22 2.27
C LYS A 58 -25.04 -12.90 2.49
N ALA A 59 -23.80 -12.80 2.03
CA ALA A 59 -23.15 -11.51 1.89
C ALA A 59 -24.17 -10.60 1.20
N LYS A 60 -24.59 -9.54 1.90
CA LYS A 60 -25.36 -8.47 1.28
C LYS A 60 -24.52 -8.11 0.06
N GLU A 61 -25.08 -8.23 -1.15
CA GLU A 61 -24.38 -7.81 -2.37
C GLU A 61 -23.72 -6.49 -2.01
N ALA A 62 -22.39 -6.50 -2.04
CA ALA A 62 -21.61 -5.36 -1.64
C ALA A 62 -21.72 -4.35 -2.78
N ALA A 63 -22.93 -3.79 -2.94
CA ALA A 63 -23.21 -2.60 -3.70
C ALA A 63 -22.46 -1.39 -3.12
N ASP A 64 -21.79 -1.57 -1.97
CA ASP A 64 -21.04 -0.55 -1.25
C ASP A 64 -19.80 -1.17 -0.54
N ALA A 65 -19.12 -2.13 -1.18
CA ALA A 65 -17.76 -2.46 -0.74
C ALA A 65 -16.89 -1.21 -0.88
N PRO A 66 -16.12 -0.78 0.14
CA PRO A 66 -15.17 0.34 0.02
C PRO A 66 -13.99 0.04 -0.91
N MET A 67 -14.02 -1.12 -1.60
CA MET A 67 -13.14 -1.52 -2.70
C MET A 67 -13.77 -1.21 -4.06
N ASP A 68 -14.65 -0.21 -4.13
CA ASP A 68 -15.01 0.42 -5.39
C ASP A 68 -13.78 1.21 -5.87
N PHE A 69 -12.89 0.52 -6.57
CA PHE A 69 -11.92 1.14 -7.46
C PHE A 69 -12.72 1.99 -8.45
N GLN A 70 -13.03 3.24 -8.11
CA GLN A 70 -13.41 4.41 -8.91
C GLN A 70 -14.07 4.21 -10.30
N PHE A 71 -14.73 3.10 -10.59
CA PHE A 71 -15.21 2.72 -11.93
C PHE A 71 -16.74 2.71 -11.99
N SER A 72 -17.42 2.54 -10.87
CA SER A 72 -18.89 2.43 -10.78
C SER A 72 -19.62 3.79 -10.79
N GLY A 73 -18.94 4.90 -10.49
CA GLY A 73 -19.56 6.22 -10.28
C GLY A 73 -19.09 7.35 -11.19
N GLN A 74 -18.16 7.09 -12.14
CA GLN A 74 -17.75 8.14 -13.07
C GLN A 74 -18.83 8.30 -14.14
N LYS A 75 -19.61 9.38 -14.06
CA LYS A 75 -20.19 10.00 -15.27
C LYS A 75 -19.11 9.92 -16.36
N GLU A 76 -19.41 9.32 -17.50
CA GLU A 76 -18.45 9.13 -18.60
C GLU A 76 -17.70 10.45 -18.84
N LEU A 77 -16.49 10.54 -18.28
CA LEU A 77 -15.69 11.73 -18.38
C LEU A 77 -15.24 11.83 -19.84
N PRO A 78 -15.12 13.05 -20.41
CA PRO A 78 -14.61 13.21 -21.75
C PRO A 78 -13.28 12.43 -21.92
N PRO A 79 -13.10 11.69 -23.02
CA PRO A 79 -11.95 10.78 -23.20
C PRO A 79 -10.61 11.49 -23.05
N ASP A 80 -10.55 12.79 -23.36
CA ASP A 80 -9.36 13.63 -23.17
C ASP A 80 -8.98 13.82 -21.70
N VAL A 81 -9.98 13.96 -20.82
CA VAL A 81 -9.77 14.10 -19.36
C VAL A 81 -9.29 12.78 -18.77
N VAL A 82 -9.87 11.66 -19.22
CA VAL A 82 -9.45 10.32 -18.81
C VAL A 82 -8.00 10.09 -19.21
N ARG A 83 -7.65 10.32 -20.49
CA ARG A 83 -6.28 10.16 -21.00
C ARG A 83 -5.29 11.02 -20.23
N LYS A 84 -5.62 12.29 -19.97
CA LYS A 84 -4.75 13.19 -19.20
C LYS A 84 -4.52 12.68 -17.78
N ARG A 85 -5.57 12.26 -17.08
CA ARG A 85 -5.46 11.69 -15.72
C ARG A 85 -4.62 10.41 -15.71
N THR A 86 -4.85 9.52 -16.67
CA THR A 86 -4.07 8.29 -16.83
C THR A 86 -2.58 8.61 -17.05
N ILE A 87 -2.25 9.51 -17.97
CA ILE A 87 -0.86 9.94 -18.21
C ILE A 87 -0.26 10.55 -16.95
N THR A 88 -1.00 11.38 -16.23
CA THR A 88 -0.54 11.97 -14.97
C THR A 88 -0.26 10.92 -13.90
N MET A 89 -1.12 9.90 -13.75
CA MET A 89 -0.88 8.77 -12.84
C MET A 89 0.39 8.00 -13.20
N PHE A 90 0.57 7.65 -14.48
CA PHE A 90 1.78 6.99 -14.96
C PHE A 90 3.02 7.88 -14.76
N ALA A 91 2.92 9.18 -15.02
CA ALA A 91 4.01 10.13 -14.83
C ALA A 91 4.45 10.20 -13.35
N TRP A 92 3.50 10.23 -12.41
CA TRP A 92 3.82 10.18 -10.98
C TRP A 92 4.44 8.84 -10.57
N MET A 93 3.93 7.73 -11.10
CA MET A 93 4.46 6.39 -10.80
C MET A 93 5.90 6.23 -11.30
N PHE A 94 6.17 6.53 -12.58
CA PHE A 94 7.52 6.45 -13.14
C PHE A 94 8.44 7.54 -12.58
N GLY A 95 7.90 8.73 -12.31
CA GLY A 95 8.63 9.81 -11.66
C GLY A 95 9.11 9.41 -10.27
N PHE A 96 8.29 8.70 -9.50
CA PHE A 96 8.70 8.22 -8.18
C PHE A 96 9.79 7.15 -8.28
N PHE A 97 9.70 6.21 -9.22
CA PHE A 97 10.78 5.24 -9.46
C PHE A 97 12.09 5.94 -9.85
N ALA A 98 12.03 6.94 -10.71
CA ALA A 98 13.20 7.74 -11.06
C ALA A 98 13.77 8.45 -9.83
N MET A 99 12.93 9.09 -9.00
CA MET A 99 13.38 9.73 -7.75
C MET A 99 14.07 8.74 -6.83
N ILE A 100 13.50 7.55 -6.60
CA ILE A 100 14.13 6.52 -5.75
C ILE A 100 15.48 6.11 -6.35
N TYR A 101 15.54 5.87 -7.66
CA TYR A 101 16.77 5.45 -8.32
C TYR A 101 17.90 6.49 -8.19
N PHE A 102 17.58 7.78 -8.36
CA PHE A 102 18.58 8.85 -8.31
C PHE A 102 18.90 9.34 -6.89
N LEU A 103 17.89 9.46 -6.03
CA LEU A 103 17.97 10.12 -4.71
C LEU A 103 17.93 9.16 -3.53
N GLY A 104 17.63 7.88 -3.76
CA GLY A 104 17.45 6.89 -2.70
C GLY A 104 16.11 7.03 -1.99
N TYR A 105 15.73 6.03 -1.20
CA TYR A 105 14.41 5.96 -0.55
C TYR A 105 14.16 7.10 0.43
N VAL A 106 15.16 7.43 1.26
CA VAL A 106 15.02 8.39 2.37
C VAL A 106 14.69 9.80 1.87
N ILE A 107 15.24 10.21 0.72
CA ILE A 107 14.99 11.53 0.12
C ILE A 107 13.80 11.48 -0.85
N ALA A 108 13.69 10.43 -1.65
CA ALA A 108 12.63 10.33 -2.66
C ALA A 108 11.22 10.35 -2.05
N ILE A 109 11.00 9.67 -0.92
CA ILE A 109 9.68 9.60 -0.27
C ILE A 109 9.17 10.98 0.17
N PRO A 110 9.85 11.75 1.03
CA PRO A 110 9.37 13.07 1.44
C PRO A 110 9.27 14.03 0.26
N LEU A 111 10.20 13.96 -0.71
CA LEU A 111 10.15 14.78 -1.91
C LEU A 111 8.90 14.47 -2.74
N MET A 112 8.57 13.19 -2.91
CA MET A 112 7.37 12.74 -3.62
C MET A 112 6.10 13.20 -2.91
N ILE A 113 6.01 13.06 -1.59
CA ILE A 113 4.85 13.52 -0.81
C ILE A 113 4.67 15.02 -0.97
N PHE A 114 5.74 15.81 -0.79
CA PHE A 114 5.68 17.25 -0.91
C PHE A 114 5.28 17.71 -2.31
N THR A 115 5.93 17.16 -3.34
CA THR A 115 5.65 17.52 -4.74
C THR A 115 4.25 17.10 -5.13
N TYR A 116 3.78 15.92 -4.72
CA TYR A 116 2.43 15.48 -5.00
C TYR A 116 1.39 16.39 -4.33
N LEU A 117 1.53 16.68 -3.03
CA LEU A 117 0.61 17.57 -2.32
C LEU A 117 0.61 18.97 -2.93
N LYS A 118 1.80 19.48 -3.29
CA LYS A 118 1.93 20.84 -3.79
C LYS A 118 1.43 21.01 -5.22
N PHE A 119 1.77 20.09 -6.12
CA PHE A 119 1.48 20.23 -7.56
C PHE A 119 0.21 19.51 -7.97
N GLN A 120 -0.07 18.32 -7.42
CA GLN A 120 -1.23 17.52 -7.80
C GLN A 120 -2.47 17.89 -6.97
N SER A 121 -2.31 18.02 -5.66
CA SER A 121 -3.41 18.37 -4.76
C SER A 121 -3.61 19.88 -4.61
N ASN A 122 -2.66 20.69 -5.10
CA ASN A 122 -2.68 22.15 -5.05
C ASN A 122 -2.86 22.71 -3.62
N GLU A 123 -2.27 22.02 -2.64
CA GLU A 123 -2.41 22.36 -1.24
C GLU A 123 -1.58 23.57 -0.82
N ASN A 124 -1.97 24.15 0.32
CA ASN A 124 -1.24 25.25 0.92
C ASN A 124 0.18 24.82 1.33
N TRP A 125 1.15 25.73 1.21
CA TRP A 125 2.57 25.45 1.49
C TRP A 125 2.79 24.93 2.92
N VAL A 126 2.07 25.51 3.89
CA VAL A 126 2.15 25.11 5.30
C VAL A 126 1.68 23.67 5.45
N LEU A 127 0.48 23.34 4.95
CA LEU A 127 -0.09 22.00 5.06
C LEU A 127 0.77 20.95 4.33
N SER A 128 1.24 21.27 3.12
CA SER A 128 2.13 20.39 2.34
C SER A 128 3.42 20.10 3.11
N THR A 129 4.04 21.12 3.71
CA THR A 129 5.28 20.97 4.47
C THR A 129 5.03 20.20 5.76
N THR A 130 4.00 20.55 6.53
CA THR A 130 3.67 19.88 7.78
C THR A 130 3.37 18.39 7.57
N LEU A 131 2.53 18.04 6.60
CA LEU A 131 2.23 16.64 6.30
C LEU A 131 3.48 15.89 5.84
N THR A 132 4.32 16.52 5.01
CA THR A 132 5.57 15.91 4.55
C THR A 132 6.51 15.64 5.73
N VAL A 133 6.71 16.61 6.63
CA VAL A 133 7.58 16.47 7.80
C VAL A 133 7.07 15.38 8.73
N VAL A 134 5.76 15.37 9.01
CA VAL A 134 5.15 14.34 9.87
C VAL A 134 5.29 12.96 9.24
N ALA A 135 4.99 12.81 7.95
CA ALA A 135 5.14 11.55 7.23
C ALA A 135 6.60 11.09 7.19
N PHE A 136 7.54 12.02 7.00
CA PHE A 136 8.97 11.73 7.02
C PHE A 136 9.44 11.26 8.39
N ILE A 137 9.07 11.95 9.48
CA ILE A 137 9.42 11.55 10.85
C ILE A 137 8.87 10.16 11.14
N PHE A 138 7.63 9.89 10.77
CA PHE A 138 7.02 8.58 10.94
C PHE A 138 7.77 7.50 10.14
N PHE A 139 8.01 7.74 8.86
CA PHE A 139 8.75 6.84 7.98
C PHE A 139 10.16 6.55 8.53
N TYR A 140 10.92 7.58 8.88
CA TYR A 140 12.29 7.45 9.38
C TYR A 140 12.32 6.72 10.72
N SER A 141 11.42 7.07 11.64
CA SER A 141 11.34 6.42 12.96
C SER A 141 11.00 4.94 12.82
N LEU A 142 10.03 4.61 11.97
CA LEU A 142 9.58 3.24 11.76
C LEU A 142 10.62 2.45 10.97
N PHE A 143 10.93 2.85 9.74
CA PHE A 143 11.72 2.00 8.85
C PHE A 143 13.23 2.08 9.07
N VAL A 144 13.77 3.27 9.40
CA VAL A 144 15.20 3.45 9.61
C VAL A 144 15.58 3.11 11.04
N LYS A 145 14.97 3.75 12.05
CA LYS A 145 15.35 3.51 13.45
C LYS A 145 14.80 2.22 14.04
N LEU A 146 13.51 1.96 13.91
CA LEU A 146 12.87 0.81 14.57
C LEU A 146 13.16 -0.49 13.80
N LEU A 147 13.07 -0.46 12.47
CA LEU A 147 13.27 -1.64 11.64
C LEU A 147 14.70 -1.82 11.11
N ASN A 148 15.55 -0.80 11.18
CA ASN A 148 16.93 -0.85 10.68
C ASN A 148 17.02 -1.42 9.26
N LEU A 149 16.08 -1.02 8.39
CA LEU A 149 16.09 -1.48 7.01
C LEU A 149 17.29 -0.88 6.26
N PRO A 150 18.11 -1.70 5.60
CA PRO A 150 19.20 -1.21 4.76
C PRO A 150 18.60 -0.67 3.46
N PHE A 151 18.19 0.60 3.48
CA PHE A 151 17.76 1.26 2.26
C PHE A 151 18.98 1.58 1.40
N PRO A 152 18.98 1.17 0.12
CA PRO A 152 20.06 1.53 -0.78
C PRO A 152 20.07 3.04 -1.04
N ASP A 153 21.28 3.58 -1.13
CA ASP A 153 21.51 4.96 -1.54
C ASP A 153 21.13 5.20 -2.98
N GLY A 154 20.83 6.47 -3.28
CA GLY A 154 20.59 6.91 -4.65
C GLY A 154 21.86 6.88 -5.50
N MET A 155 21.68 6.75 -6.82
CA MET A 155 22.79 6.85 -7.76
C MET A 155 23.57 8.16 -7.60
N ILE A 156 22.90 9.29 -7.31
CA ILE A 156 23.61 10.57 -7.11
C ILE A 156 24.48 10.54 -5.84
N GLN A 157 24.00 9.91 -4.77
CA GLN A 157 24.75 9.82 -3.50
C GLN A 157 25.99 8.93 -3.66
N THR A 158 25.85 7.81 -4.35
CA THR A 158 26.96 6.88 -4.64
C THR A 158 28.03 7.55 -5.51
N TRP A 159 27.65 8.30 -6.54
CA TRP A 159 28.59 9.03 -7.40
C TRP A 159 29.31 10.17 -6.67
N LEU A 160 28.64 10.85 -5.74
CA LEU A 160 29.25 11.92 -4.94
C LEU A 160 30.10 11.40 -3.77
N GLY A 161 30.08 10.09 -3.51
CA GLY A 161 30.76 9.50 -2.35
C GLY A 161 30.13 9.89 -0.99
N ILE A 162 28.88 10.34 -1.00
CA ILE A 162 28.11 10.76 0.19
C ILE A 162 27.16 9.63 0.65
N GLY A 163 27.32 8.42 0.11
CA GLY A 163 26.54 7.25 0.51
C GLY A 163 26.77 6.89 1.99
N ALA A 164 25.72 6.41 2.64
CA ALA A 164 25.69 6.04 4.06
C ALA A 164 26.08 4.56 4.28
#